data_AF-A0A836P342-F1
#
_entry.id   AF-A0A836P342-F1
#
_cell.length_a   1.000
_cell.length_b   1.000
_cell.length_c   1.000
_cell.angle_alpha   90.00
_cell.angle_beta   90.00
_cell.angle_gamma   90.00
#
_symmetry.space_group_name_H-M   'P 1'
#
loop_
_entity.id
_entity.type
_entity.pdbx_description
1 polymer ?
#
loop_
_entity_poly.entity_id
_entity_poly.type
_entity_poly.pdbx_seq_one_letter_code
_entity_poly.pdbx_strand_id
1 'polypeptide(L)'
;VPHEKTASYGIVSTDAFDGRKGRINAIVEKPKPEVAPSNLAVVGRYVLSPKIFEFLEATGAGAGGEIQLTDAIAELLKKEQVDAFRFEGRRFDCGAHIGLIEATVHFALEHEKHGGPAKEILRSALAQADAHG
;
A
#
# COMPACT_ATOMS: atom_id res chain seq x y z
N VAL A 1 -3.74 -6.75 -0.02
CA VAL A 1 -2.43 -7.35 -0.38
C VAL A 1 -2.47 -8.84 -0.05
N PRO A 2 -1.64 -9.70 -0.67
CA PRO A 2 -1.44 -11.05 -0.16
C PRO A 2 -1.13 -11.03 1.34
N HIS A 3 -1.66 -12.00 2.08
CA HIS A 3 -1.64 -11.97 3.54
C HIS A 3 -0.21 -11.99 4.10
N GLU A 4 0.70 -12.67 3.42
CA GLU A 4 2.12 -12.77 3.77
C GLU A 4 2.85 -11.42 3.66
N LYS A 5 2.27 -10.45 2.93
CA LYS A 5 2.84 -9.12 2.72
C LYS A 5 2.30 -8.07 3.70
N THR A 6 1.46 -8.43 4.68
CA THR A 6 0.88 -7.44 5.62
C THR A 6 1.94 -6.70 6.43
N ALA A 7 3.07 -7.35 6.73
CA ALA A 7 4.18 -6.75 7.49
C ALA A 7 4.90 -5.61 6.76
N SER A 8 4.54 -5.32 5.51
CA SER A 8 5.10 -4.20 4.74
C SER A 8 4.20 -2.96 4.71
N TYR A 9 2.99 -3.00 5.28
CA TYR A 9 2.00 -1.93 5.16
C TYR A 9 1.25 -1.68 6.47
N GLY A 10 0.69 -0.48 6.62
CA GLY A 10 -0.43 -0.26 7.53
C GLY A 10 -1.65 -1.06 7.04
N ILE A 11 -2.29 -1.81 7.93
CA ILE A 11 -3.46 -2.65 7.61
C ILE A 11 -4.66 -2.16 8.39
N VAL A 12 -5.78 -1.93 7.69
CA VAL A 12 -7.06 -1.54 8.29
C VAL A 12 -8.00 -2.73 8.42
N SER A 13 -8.97 -2.68 9.33
CA SER A 13 -10.17 -3.53 9.29
C SER A 13 -11.43 -2.68 9.12
N THR A 14 -12.44 -3.26 8.48
CA THR A 14 -13.75 -2.65 8.25
C THR A 14 -14.78 -3.76 8.11
N ASP A 15 -15.98 -3.55 8.66
CA ASP A 15 -17.04 -4.56 8.59
C ASP A 15 -17.66 -4.65 7.20
N ALA A 16 -17.82 -3.50 6.55
CA ALA A 16 -18.44 -3.40 5.23
C ALA A 16 -18.00 -2.13 4.50
N PHE A 17 -18.06 -2.20 3.16
CA PHE A 17 -17.98 -1.03 2.30
C PHE A 17 -19.38 -0.72 1.74
N ASP A 18 -19.78 0.54 1.84
CA ASP A 18 -20.84 1.13 1.03
C ASP A 18 -20.21 1.78 -0.21
N GLY A 19 -20.37 1.12 -1.36
CA GLY A 19 -19.63 1.43 -2.57
C GLY A 19 -18.12 1.33 -2.34
N ARG A 20 -17.43 2.48 -2.32
CA ARG A 20 -15.97 2.57 -2.11
C ARG A 20 -15.58 3.06 -0.72
N LYS A 21 -16.54 3.36 0.16
CA LYS A 21 -16.25 3.89 1.50
C LYS A 21 -16.64 2.86 2.55
N GLY A 22 -15.80 2.66 3.55
CA GLY A 22 -16.10 1.75 4.66
C GLY A 22 -15.53 2.31 5.94
N ARG A 23 -16.34 2.37 7.00
CA ARG A 23 -15.87 2.79 8.32
C ARG A 23 -14.80 1.80 8.79
N ILE A 24 -13.65 2.28 9.23
CA ILE A 24 -12.61 1.41 9.79
C ILE A 24 -12.82 1.19 11.28
N ASN A 25 -12.49 -0.01 11.74
CA ASN A 25 -12.57 -0.40 13.15
C ASN A 25 -11.20 -0.51 13.81
N ALA A 26 -10.17 -0.77 13.01
CA ALA A 26 -8.79 -0.78 13.44
C ALA A 26 -7.86 -0.36 12.31
N ILE A 27 -6.69 0.13 12.68
CA ILE A 27 -5.53 0.30 11.80
C ILE A 27 -4.29 -0.10 12.59
N VAL A 28 -3.39 -0.87 11.98
CA VAL A 28 -2.17 -1.37 12.63
C VAL A 28 -0.99 -1.21 11.67
N GLU A 29 0.14 -0.66 12.15
CA GLU A 29 1.35 -0.48 11.35
C GLU A 29 2.10 -1.81 11.21
N LYS A 30 2.31 -2.25 9.97
CA LYS A 30 3.17 -3.40 9.61
C LYS A 30 2.92 -4.65 10.49
N PRO A 31 1.64 -5.08 10.69
CA PRO A 31 1.37 -6.24 11.51
C PRO A 31 1.96 -7.49 10.86
N LYS A 32 2.53 -8.37 11.68
CA LYS A 32 2.88 -9.71 11.22
C LYS A 32 1.62 -10.40 10.68
N PRO A 33 1.74 -11.27 9.65
CA PRO A 33 0.58 -11.94 9.06
C PRO A 33 -0.35 -12.58 10.10
N GLU A 34 0.20 -13.20 11.14
CA GLU A 34 -0.57 -13.94 12.15
C GLU A 34 -1.49 -13.03 13.00
N VAL A 35 -1.23 -11.73 13.03
CA VAL A 35 -1.98 -10.74 13.83
C VAL A 35 -2.56 -9.61 12.97
N ALA A 36 -2.50 -9.73 11.65
CA ALA A 36 -3.05 -8.73 10.74
C ALA A 36 -4.57 -8.71 10.85
N PRO A 37 -5.22 -7.55 11.07
CA PRO A 37 -6.66 -7.50 11.30
C PRO A 37 -7.47 -7.70 10.01
N SER A 38 -6.83 -7.60 8.84
CA SER A 38 -7.36 -7.99 7.54
C SER A 38 -6.22 -8.08 6.51
N ASN A 39 -6.55 -8.12 5.22
CA ASN A 39 -5.60 -7.97 4.11
C ASN A 39 -5.72 -6.62 3.37
N LEU A 40 -6.45 -5.64 3.93
CA LEU A 40 -6.67 -4.31 3.37
C LEU A 40 -5.51 -3.38 3.74
N ALA A 41 -4.56 -3.23 2.82
CA ALA A 41 -3.40 -2.37 3.01
C ALA A 41 -3.69 -0.90 2.65
N VAL A 42 -3.10 -0.01 3.44
CA VAL A 42 -3.14 1.44 3.21
C VAL A 42 -2.20 1.80 2.05
N VAL A 43 -2.71 2.57 1.10
CA VAL A 43 -1.98 2.94 -0.12
C VAL A 43 -1.01 4.10 0.10
N GLY A 44 -1.17 4.86 1.19
CA GLY A 44 -0.40 6.08 1.47
C GLY A 44 -1.05 7.34 0.92
N ARG A 45 -2.38 7.42 0.97
CA ARG A 45 -3.17 8.61 0.61
C ARG A 45 -4.16 8.87 1.73
N TYR A 46 -4.12 10.07 2.29
CA TYR A 46 -4.87 10.43 3.47
C TYR A 46 -5.51 11.80 3.30
N VAL A 47 -6.74 11.93 3.79
CA VAL A 47 -7.39 13.21 4.04
C VAL A 47 -7.74 13.16 5.52
N LEU A 48 -7.02 13.92 6.33
CA LEU A 48 -7.09 13.84 7.79
C LEU A 48 -7.64 15.15 8.34
N SER A 49 -8.46 15.05 9.38
CA SER A 49 -8.90 16.22 10.13
C SER A 49 -7.68 16.87 10.83
N PRO A 50 -7.68 18.19 11.09
CA PRO A 50 -6.56 18.85 11.77
C PRO A 50 -6.22 18.28 13.15
N LYS A 51 -7.18 17.61 13.81
CA LYS A 51 -6.95 16.95 15.11
C LYS A 51 -5.82 15.93 15.06
N ILE A 52 -5.50 15.38 13.88
CA ILE A 52 -4.39 14.44 13.74
C ILE A 52 -3.07 15.01 14.27
N PHE A 53 -2.85 16.33 14.18
CA PHE A 53 -1.62 16.94 14.68
C PHE A 53 -1.49 16.81 16.19
N GLU A 54 -2.58 16.94 16.94
CA GLU A 54 -2.59 16.72 18.40
C GLU A 54 -2.21 15.28 18.74
N PHE A 55 -2.70 14.30 17.97
CA PHE A 55 -2.35 12.89 18.17
C PHE A 55 -0.90 12.59 17.76
N LEU A 56 -0.41 13.19 16.67
CA LEU A 56 0.97 13.03 16.23
C LEU A 56 1.95 13.58 17.27
N GLU A 57 1.67 14.73 17.88
CA GLU A 57 2.50 15.31 18.95
C GLU A 57 2.60 14.40 20.18
N ALA A 58 1.52 13.68 20.50
CA ALA A 58 1.48 12.73 21.61
C ALA A 58 1.99 11.33 21.24
N THR A 59 2.20 11.03 19.95
CA THR A 59 2.59 9.69 19.48
C THR A 59 4.07 9.47 19.72
N GLY A 60 4.39 8.43 20.50
CA GLY A 60 5.76 7.98 20.71
C GLY A 60 6.34 7.19 19.55
N ALA A 61 7.59 6.75 19.69
CA ALA A 61 8.21 5.86 18.72
C ALA A 61 7.52 4.47 18.71
N GLY A 62 7.08 4.04 17.53
CA GLY A 62 6.43 2.76 17.28
C GLY A 62 7.32 1.81 16.49
N ALA A 63 6.74 1.21 15.43
CA ALA A 63 7.47 0.28 14.56
C ALA A 63 8.75 0.92 13.99
N GLY A 64 9.88 0.22 14.10
CA GLY A 64 11.17 0.69 13.61
C GLY A 64 11.80 1.84 14.41
N GLY A 65 11.21 2.22 15.56
CA GLY A 65 11.68 3.36 16.35
C GLY A 65 11.28 4.73 15.79
N GLU A 66 10.34 4.77 14.84
CA GLU A 66 9.83 5.99 14.21
C GLU A 66 8.47 6.38 14.79
N ILE A 67 8.12 7.67 14.70
CA ILE A 67 6.77 8.15 14.99
C ILE A 67 5.88 7.78 13.80
N GLN A 68 4.95 6.85 13.99
CA GLN A 68 4.12 6.32 12.90
C GLN A 68 2.80 7.08 12.80
N LEU A 69 2.46 7.54 11.60
CA LEU A 69 1.15 8.15 11.33
C LEU A 69 0.01 7.17 11.63
N THR A 70 0.22 5.87 11.36
CA THR A 70 -0.75 4.82 11.63
C THR A 70 -1.14 4.75 13.11
N ASP A 71 -0.18 4.92 14.02
CA ASP A 71 -0.43 4.88 15.47
C ASP A 71 -1.25 6.11 15.90
N ALA A 72 -0.95 7.29 15.34
CA ALA A 72 -1.75 8.49 15.58
C ALA A 72 -3.19 8.36 15.04
N ILE A 73 -3.38 7.73 13.87
CA ILE A 73 -4.72 7.45 13.32
C ILE A 73 -5.46 6.46 14.21
N ALA A 74 -4.78 5.45 14.77
CA ALA A 74 -5.39 4.50 15.70
C ALA A 74 -5.92 5.19 16.97
N GLU A 75 -5.22 6.20 17.49
CA GLU A 75 -5.72 7.02 18.61
C GLU A 75 -6.86 7.95 18.18
N LEU A 76 -6.77 8.58 17.00
CA LEU A 76 -7.83 9.43 16.44
C LEU A 76 -9.14 8.64 16.27
N LEU A 77 -9.05 7.38 15.85
CA LEU A 77 -10.19 6.48 15.64
C LEU A 77 -11.05 6.29 16.90
N LYS A 78 -10.45 6.41 18.09
CA LYS A 78 -11.16 6.32 19.38
C LYS A 78 -12.02 7.55 19.66
N LYS A 79 -11.82 8.64 18.93
CA LYS A 79 -12.48 9.94 19.15
C LYS A 79 -13.40 10.35 18.02
N GLU A 80 -13.10 9.92 16.79
CA GLU A 80 -13.94 10.22 15.64
C GLU A 80 -13.94 9.09 14.61
N GLN A 81 -14.96 9.12 13.75
CA GLN A 81 -15.08 8.18 12.64
C GLN A 81 -13.98 8.45 11.61
N VAL A 82 -13.29 7.38 11.22
CA VAL A 82 -12.38 7.37 10.06
C VAL A 82 -12.92 6.35 9.07
N ASP A 83 -12.89 6.71 7.78
CA ASP A 83 -13.34 5.83 6.69
C ASP A 83 -12.16 5.44 5.81
N ALA A 84 -12.10 4.17 5.44
CA ALA A 84 -11.27 3.70 4.34
C ALA A 84 -11.96 4.03 3.01
N PHE A 85 -11.17 4.52 2.05
CA PHE A 85 -11.59 4.66 0.66
C PHE A 85 -10.90 3.62 -0.21
N ARG A 86 -11.68 2.71 -0.79
CA ARG A 86 -11.17 1.64 -1.66
C ARG A 86 -10.80 2.23 -3.02
N PHE A 87 -9.50 2.32 -3.26
CA PHE A 87 -8.95 2.72 -4.54
C PHE A 87 -9.28 1.68 -5.63
N GLU A 88 -9.69 2.16 -6.80
CA GLU A 88 -9.87 1.36 -8.00
C GLU A 88 -8.76 1.70 -8.98
N GLY A 89 -7.97 0.69 -9.32
CA GLY A 89 -6.85 0.81 -10.23
C GLY A 89 -5.74 -0.16 -9.88
N ARG A 90 -4.72 -0.22 -10.73
CA ARG A 90 -3.52 -1.01 -10.46
C ARG A 90 -2.56 -0.20 -9.60
N ARG A 91 -2.16 -0.77 -8.47
CA ARG A 91 -1.08 -0.24 -7.63
C ARG A 91 0.21 -0.98 -7.97
N PHE A 92 1.30 -0.23 -8.08
CA PHE A 92 2.66 -0.75 -8.06
C PHE A 92 3.34 -0.32 -6.77
N ASP A 93 4.09 -1.24 -6.16
CA ASP A 93 4.93 -0.91 -5.02
C ASP A 93 6.34 -0.53 -5.48
N CYS A 94 6.51 0.73 -5.86
CA CYS A 94 7.81 1.22 -6.33
C CYS A 94 8.85 1.40 -5.20
N GLY A 95 8.48 1.14 -3.93
CA GLY A 95 9.44 1.13 -2.81
C GLY A 95 10.34 -0.11 -2.80
N ALA A 96 9.90 -1.20 -3.44
CA ALA A 96 10.70 -2.41 -3.63
C ALA A 96 11.30 -2.45 -5.04
N HIS A 97 12.55 -2.90 -5.18
CA HIS A 97 13.23 -2.97 -6.49
C HIS A 97 12.43 -3.77 -7.53
N ILE A 98 11.89 -4.93 -7.14
CA ILE A 98 11.07 -5.75 -8.05
C ILE A 98 9.77 -5.06 -8.45
N GLY A 99 9.15 -4.31 -7.55
CA GLY A 99 7.93 -3.56 -7.84
C GLY A 99 8.18 -2.36 -8.74
N LEU A 100 9.36 -1.72 -8.64
CA LEU A 100 9.81 -0.70 -9.59
C LEU A 100 10.00 -1.28 -11.00
N ILE A 101 10.60 -2.46 -11.11
CA ILE A 101 10.74 -3.16 -12.40
C ILE A 101 9.36 -3.50 -12.97
N GLU A 102 8.45 -4.05 -12.16
CA GLU A 102 7.08 -4.36 -12.58
C GLU A 102 6.35 -3.11 -13.11
N ALA A 103 6.43 -2.00 -12.37
CA ALA A 103 5.85 -0.72 -12.78
C ALA A 103 6.43 -0.27 -14.13
N THR A 104 7.76 -0.29 -14.25
CA THR A 104 8.47 0.16 -15.45
C THR A 104 8.07 -0.64 -16.67
N VAL A 105 8.02 -1.98 -16.55
CA VAL A 105 7.59 -2.87 -17.63
C VAL A 105 6.14 -2.59 -18.02
N HIS A 106 5.23 -2.46 -17.03
CA HIS A 106 3.83 -2.17 -17.30
C HIS A 106 3.64 -0.87 -18.06
N PHE A 107 4.21 0.23 -17.57
CA PHE A 107 4.07 1.54 -18.20
C PHE A 107 4.78 1.62 -19.56
N ALA A 108 5.91 0.92 -19.73
CA ALA A 108 6.59 0.85 -21.02
C ALA A 108 5.70 0.19 -22.09
N LEU A 109 4.99 -0.89 -21.74
CA LEU A 109 4.11 -1.62 -22.65
C LEU A 109 2.83 -0.86 -22.99
N GLU A 110 2.29 -0.08 -22.05
CA GLU A 110 1.09 0.76 -22.25
C GLU A 110 1.41 2.06 -23.02
N HIS A 111 2.67 2.44 -23.17
CA HIS A 111 3.06 3.73 -23.75
C HIS A 111 2.83 3.78 -25.27
N GLU A 112 2.08 4.77 -25.76
CA GLU A 112 1.68 4.89 -27.17
C GLU A 112 2.85 4.80 -28.17
N LYS A 113 3.97 5.47 -27.87
CA LYS A 113 5.16 5.50 -28.76
C LYS A 113 6.17 4.39 -28.48
N HIS A 114 6.14 3.80 -27.29
CA HIS A 114 7.23 2.95 -26.79
C HIS A 114 6.78 1.51 -26.54
N GLY A 115 5.48 1.22 -26.49
CA GLY A 115 4.93 -0.10 -26.21
C GLY A 115 5.36 -1.17 -27.21
N GLY A 116 5.33 -0.84 -28.51
CA GLY A 116 5.84 -1.72 -29.57
C GLY A 116 7.32 -2.05 -29.38
N PRO A 117 8.23 -1.05 -29.42
CA PRO A 117 9.66 -1.27 -29.17
C PRO A 117 9.97 -1.96 -27.84
N ALA A 118 9.30 -1.57 -26.75
CA ALA A 118 9.49 -2.17 -25.43
C ALA A 118 9.13 -3.66 -25.41
N LYS A 119 8.03 -4.05 -26.08
CA LYS A 119 7.62 -5.45 -26.20
C LYS A 119 8.67 -6.31 -26.89
N GLU A 120 9.28 -5.80 -27.97
CA GLU A 120 10.32 -6.53 -28.69
C GLU A 120 11.61 -6.66 -27.87
N ILE A 121 12.03 -5.59 -27.18
CA ILE A 121 13.17 -5.61 -26.26
C ILE A 121 12.97 -6.67 -25.16
N LEU A 122 11.79 -6.70 -24.54
CA LEU A 122 11.46 -7.64 -23.47
C LEU A 122 11.42 -9.09 -23.96
N ARG A 123 10.86 -9.36 -25.16
CA ARG A 123 10.88 -10.70 -25.76
C ARG A 123 12.30 -11.19 -26.02
N SER A 124 13.16 -10.33 -26.57
CA SER A 124 14.56 -10.65 -26.82
C SER A 124 15.31 -10.95 -25.52
N ALA A 125 15.09 -10.13 -24.48
CA ALA A 125 15.72 -10.34 -23.18
C ALA A 125 15.33 -11.67 -22.52
N LEU A 126 14.06 -12.06 -22.58
CA LEU A 126 13.59 -13.35 -22.06
C LEU A 126 14.20 -14.53 -22.82
N ALA A 127 14.20 -14.49 -24.16
CA ALA A 127 14.81 -15.54 -24.97
C ALA A 127 16.31 -15.72 -24.69
N GLN A 128 17.03 -14.62 -24.44
CA GLN A 128 18.45 -14.67 -24.05
C GLN A 128 18.63 -15.28 -22.65
N ALA A 129 17.79 -14.93 -21.69
CA ALA A 129 17.87 -15.48 -20.33
C ALA A 129 17.64 -17.00 -20.32
N ASP A 130 16.64 -17.48 -21.06
CA ASP A 130 16.31 -18.91 -21.18
C ASP A 130 17.41 -19.71 -21.88
N ALA A 131 18.18 -19.09 -22.79
CA ALA A 131 19.29 -19.75 -23.48
C ALA A 131 20.56 -19.91 -22.61
N HIS A 132 20.65 -19.20 -21.48
CA HIS A 132 21.79 -19.24 -20.56
C HIS A 132 21.48 -19.94 -19.23
N GLY A 133 20.26 -20.47 -19.05
CA GLY A 133 19.84 -21.27 -17.89
C GLY A 133 19.76 -22.76 -18.22
#